data_AF-A0A660RR86-F1
#
_entry.id   AF-A0A660RR86-F1
#
_cell.length_a   1.000
_cell.length_b   1.000
_cell.length_c   1.000
_cell.angle_alpha   90.00
_cell.angle_beta   90.00
_cell.angle_gamma   90.00
#
_symmetry.space_group_name_H-M   'P 1'
#
loop_
_entity.id
_entity.type
_entity.pdbx_description
1 polymer ?
#
loop_
_entity_poly.entity_id
_entity_poly.type
_entity_poly.pdbx_seq_one_letter_code
_entity_poly.pdbx_strand_id
1 'polypeptide(L)'
;VYWNRIRKGMRLQADPTVNYALKCFRRLTYKDYYSVRSPYNTYLHYGLPPTPICNPGKESIKAVLFPKKVPYFYFVAKPDGTHYFSRTYKEHLKAIKKIKRLKLLQSKLQKEKEKKDENI
;
A
#
# COMPACT_ATOMS: atom_id res chain seq x y z
N VAL A 1 8.52 7.61 -0.86
CA VAL A 1 7.55 7.70 0.26
C VAL A 1 8.14 7.23 1.58
N TYR A 2 8.60 5.97 1.70
CA TYR A 2 9.08 5.45 2.99
C TYR A 2 10.28 6.23 3.56
N TRP A 3 11.28 6.58 2.75
CA TRP A 3 12.37 7.45 3.19
C TRP A 3 11.89 8.79 3.76
N ASN A 4 10.92 9.44 3.12
CA ASN A 4 10.35 10.70 3.60
C ASN A 4 9.63 10.53 4.93
N ARG A 5 8.90 9.41 5.10
CA ARG A 5 8.23 9.08 6.36
C ARG A 5 9.25 8.87 7.49
N ILE A 6 10.29 8.08 7.26
CA ILE A 6 11.36 7.84 8.24
C ILE A 6 11.99 9.17 8.67
N ARG A 7 12.39 10.01 7.70
CA ARG A 7 12.99 11.32 7.98
C ARG A 7 12.09 12.26 8.77
N LYS A 8 10.76 12.10 8.67
CA LYS A 8 9.77 12.90 9.39
C LYS A 8 9.30 12.24 10.70
N GLY A 9 9.88 11.10 11.09
CA GLY A 9 9.44 10.35 12.28
C GLY A 9 8.03 9.76 12.16
N MET A 10 7.56 9.51 10.93
CA MET A 10 6.26 8.88 10.69
C MET A 10 6.40 7.35 10.66
N ARG A 11 5.37 6.65 11.16
CA ARG A 11 5.25 5.18 11.00
C ARG A 11 5.12 4.80 9.53
N LEU A 12 5.69 3.66 9.13
CA LEU A 12 5.68 3.24 7.73
C LEU A 12 4.30 2.75 7.29
N GLN A 13 3.56 2.07 8.16
CA GLN A 13 2.22 1.53 7.88
C GLN A 13 2.22 0.67 6.61
N ALA A 14 3.12 -0.31 6.56
CA ALA A 14 3.29 -1.18 5.42
C ALA A 14 2.70 -2.57 5.69
N ASP A 15 1.61 -2.91 5.01
CA ASP A 15 0.90 -4.20 5.13
C ASP A 15 1.81 -5.43 5.04
N PRO A 16 2.82 -5.50 4.15
CA PRO A 16 3.71 -6.66 4.07
C PRO A 16 4.43 -6.98 5.38
N THR A 17 4.71 -5.96 6.20
CA THR A 17 5.40 -6.16 7.49
C THR A 17 4.52 -6.85 8.53
N VAL A 18 3.21 -6.61 8.48
CA VAL A 18 2.22 -7.29 9.34
C VAL A 18 1.97 -8.70 8.84
N ASN A 19 1.84 -8.89 7.53
CA ASN A 19 1.73 -10.24 6.94
C ASN A 19 2.96 -11.11 7.26
N TYR A 20 4.16 -10.52 7.24
CA TYR A 20 5.38 -11.20 7.67
C TYR A 20 5.32 -11.61 9.14
N ALA A 21 4.87 -10.73 10.04
CA ALA A 21 4.67 -11.04 11.45
C ALA A 21 3.67 -12.18 11.68
N LEU A 22 2.61 -12.23 10.86
CA LEU A 22 1.59 -13.27 10.90
C LEU A 22 2.00 -14.58 10.21
N LYS A 23 3.11 -14.60 9.46
CA LYS A 23 3.51 -15.71 8.57
C LYS A 23 2.39 -16.17 7.62
N CYS A 24 1.50 -15.25 7.24
CA CYS A 24 0.35 -15.53 6.38
C CYS A 24 0.14 -14.37 5.42
N PHE A 25 0.22 -14.64 4.11
CA PHE A 25 -0.02 -13.63 3.09
C PHE A 25 -1.49 -13.61 2.72
N ARG A 26 -2.25 -12.78 3.44
CA ARG A 26 -3.66 -12.55 3.16
C ARG A 26 -3.98 -11.07 3.13
N ARG A 27 -5.21 -10.76 2.73
CA ARG A 27 -5.76 -9.43 2.94
C ARG A 27 -5.89 -9.17 4.45
N LEU A 28 -5.29 -8.09 4.90
CA LEU A 28 -5.36 -7.66 6.29
C LEU A 28 -6.70 -6.98 6.57
N THR A 29 -7.20 -7.22 7.77
CA THR A 29 -8.38 -6.56 8.35
C THR A 29 -7.95 -5.37 9.18
N TYR A 30 -8.90 -4.49 9.51
CA TYR A 30 -8.62 -3.36 10.39
C TYR A 30 -8.12 -3.82 11.78
N LYS A 31 -8.64 -4.94 12.29
CA LYS A 31 -8.24 -5.53 13.58
C LYS A 31 -6.75 -5.91 13.57
N ASP A 32 -6.27 -6.51 12.48
CA ASP A 32 -4.88 -6.99 12.37
C ASP A 32 -3.85 -5.86 12.60
N TYR A 33 -4.15 -4.63 12.16
CA TYR A 33 -3.23 -3.49 12.33
C TYR A 33 -2.97 -3.12 13.79
N TYR A 34 -3.91 -3.41 14.69
CA TYR A 34 -3.82 -3.04 16.12
C TYR A 34 -3.60 -4.24 17.04
N SER A 35 -4.05 -5.44 16.65
CA SER A 35 -3.95 -6.63 17.50
C SER A 35 -2.62 -7.37 17.34
N VAL A 36 -1.95 -7.26 16.20
CA VAL A 36 -0.68 -7.96 15.95
C VAL A 36 0.46 -7.23 16.66
N ARG A 37 0.73 -7.64 17.90
CA ARG A 37 1.85 -7.15 18.72
C ARG A 37 3.13 -7.86 18.29
N SER A 38 3.87 -7.24 17.38
CA SER A 38 5.14 -7.75 16.87
C SER A 38 6.05 -6.56 16.53
N PRO A 39 7.37 -6.65 16.75
CA PRO A 39 8.30 -5.57 16.38
C PRO A 39 8.32 -5.30 14.86
N TYR A 40 7.80 -6.23 14.05
CA TYR A 40 7.63 -6.03 12.60
C TYR A 40 6.38 -5.22 12.26
N ASN A 41 5.43 -5.02 13.17
CA ASN A 41 4.21 -4.26 12.88
C ASN A 41 4.51 -2.75 12.79
N THR A 42 4.75 -2.28 11.57
CA THR A 42 5.02 -0.87 11.27
C THR A 42 3.79 0.05 11.37
N TYR A 43 2.63 -0.45 11.80
CA TYR A 43 1.51 0.38 12.26
C TYR A 43 1.63 0.79 13.73
N LEU A 44 2.31 -0.02 14.54
CA LEU A 44 2.52 0.19 15.97
C LEU A 44 3.89 0.81 16.25
N HIS A 45 4.93 0.37 15.54
CA HIS A 45 6.31 0.80 15.75
C HIS A 45 6.78 1.83 14.70
N TYR A 46 7.68 2.72 15.12
CA TYR A 46 8.34 3.69 14.25
C TYR A 46 9.60 3.10 13.62
N GLY A 47 10.04 3.69 12.50
CA GLY A 47 11.25 3.28 11.81
C GLY A 47 11.09 1.99 10.99
N LEU A 48 12.21 1.33 10.73
CA LEU A 48 12.28 0.06 10.00
C LEU A 48 11.99 -1.12 10.94
N PRO A 49 11.47 -2.24 10.42
CA PRO A 49 11.43 -3.49 11.20
C PRO A 49 12.85 -3.95 11.57
N PRO A 50 13.00 -4.83 12.58
CA PRO A 50 14.31 -5.28 13.07
C PRO A 50 15.18 -5.96 12.00
N THR A 51 14.54 -6.66 11.06
CA THR A 51 15.21 -7.36 9.97
C THR A 51 14.41 -7.25 8.66
N PRO A 52 15.01 -7.57 7.49
CA PRO A 52 14.28 -7.66 6.23
C PRO A 52 13.15 -8.70 6.28
N ILE A 53 12.03 -8.39 5.65
CA ILE A 53 10.85 -9.27 5.59
C ILE A 53 10.82 -10.15 4.33
N CYS A 54 11.72 -9.94 3.39
CA CYS A 54 11.84 -10.73 2.16
C CYS A 54 13.22 -10.53 1.50
N ASN A 55 13.49 -11.33 0.47
CA ASN A 55 14.66 -11.15 -0.40
C ASN A 55 14.35 -10.07 -1.45
N PRO A 56 15.01 -8.90 -1.42
CA PRO A 56 14.75 -7.84 -2.37
C PRO A 56 15.37 -8.15 -3.74
N GLY A 57 14.66 -7.80 -4.82
CA GLY A 57 15.24 -7.79 -6.16
C GLY A 57 16.21 -6.62 -6.37
N LYS A 58 17.02 -6.70 -7.44
CA LYS A 58 18.01 -5.68 -7.81
C LYS A 58 17.43 -4.26 -7.89
N GLU A 59 16.24 -4.12 -8.46
CA GLU A 59 15.58 -2.81 -8.60
C GLU A 59 15.14 -2.23 -7.25
N SER A 60 14.72 -3.07 -6.30
CA SER A 60 14.41 -2.63 -4.93
C SER A 60 15.65 -2.10 -4.21
N ILE A 61 16.80 -2.77 -4.38
CA ILE A 61 18.07 -2.33 -3.80
C ILE A 61 18.48 -0.97 -4.39
N LYS A 62 18.45 -0.83 -5.73
CA LYS A 62 18.73 0.44 -6.40
C LYS A 62 17.81 1.57 -5.92
N ALA A 63 16.52 1.29 -5.73
CA ALA A 63 15.56 2.29 -5.27
C ALA A 63 15.84 2.80 -3.85
N VAL A 64 16.45 1.97 -2.99
CA VAL A 64 16.90 2.37 -1.65
C VAL A 64 18.16 3.22 -1.72
N LEU A 65 19.12 2.85 -2.58
CA LEU A 65 20.39 3.58 -2.77
C LEU A 65 20.21 4.93 -3.48
N PHE A 66 19.34 4.97 -4.49
CA PHE A 66 19.09 6.14 -5.33
C PHE A 66 17.60 6.54 -5.30
N PRO A 67 17.07 6.99 -4.15
CA PRO A 67 15.68 7.34 -4.03
C PRO A 67 15.38 8.63 -4.81
N LYS A 68 14.28 8.65 -5.56
CA LYS A 68 13.78 9.88 -6.18
C LYS A 68 13.44 10.92 -5.10
N LYS A 69 13.95 12.14 -5.26
CA LYS A 69 13.64 13.29 -4.40
C LYS A 69 12.24 13.82 -4.73
N VAL A 70 11.24 13.31 -4.02
CA VAL A 70 9.83 13.69 -4.22
C VAL A 70 9.15 14.01 -2.89
N PRO A 71 8.20 14.97 -2.82
CA PRO A 71 7.60 15.42 -1.56
C PRO A 71 6.41 14.56 -1.09
N TYR A 72 6.36 13.27 -1.46
CA TYR A 72 5.22 12.40 -1.21
C TYR A 72 5.37 11.58 0.09
N PHE A 73 4.28 11.52 0.86
CA PHE A 73 4.19 10.76 2.11
C PHE A 73 3.14 9.65 2.06
N TYR A 74 2.26 9.66 1.06
CA TYR A 74 1.19 8.69 0.93
C TYR A 74 1.12 8.18 -0.50
N PHE A 75 0.65 6.95 -0.67
CA PHE A 75 0.33 6.40 -1.96
C PHE A 75 -0.84 5.42 -1.85
N VAL A 76 -1.58 5.25 -2.95
CA VAL A 76 -2.70 4.31 -3.04
C VAL A 76 -2.67 3.65 -4.41
N ALA A 77 -2.88 2.34 -4.44
CA ALA A 77 -2.93 1.58 -5.69
C ALA A 77 -4.16 1.93 -6.51
N LYS A 78 -3.95 2.31 -7.77
CA LYS A 78 -4.98 2.51 -8.77
C LYS A 78 -5.40 1.16 -9.37
N PRO A 79 -6.58 1.09 -10.02
CA PRO A 79 -7.04 -0.16 -10.63
C PRO A 79 -6.21 -0.63 -11.82
N ASP A 80 -5.51 0.31 -12.48
CA ASP A 80 -4.62 0.07 -13.61
C ASP A 80 -3.25 -0.53 -13.21
N GLY A 81 -3.08 -0.94 -11.94
CA GLY A 81 -1.84 -1.50 -11.41
C GLY A 81 -0.78 -0.47 -11.02
N THR A 82 -0.98 0.81 -11.30
CA THR A 82 -0.05 1.87 -10.92
C THR A 82 -0.43 2.52 -9.58
N HIS A 83 0.33 3.49 -9.09
CA HIS A 83 0.07 4.17 -7.81
C HIS A 83 -0.19 5.65 -7.99
N TYR A 84 -1.13 6.19 -7.20
CA TYR A 84 -1.31 7.63 -7.03
C TYR A 84 -0.60 8.08 -5.75
N PHE A 85 0.24 9.10 -5.85
CA PHE A 85 1.03 9.64 -4.73
C PHE A 85 0.44 10.95 -4.21
N SER A 86 0.52 11.17 -2.90
CA SER A 86 -0.03 12.38 -2.25
C SER A 86 0.93 12.92 -1.19
N ARG A 87 0.91 14.24 -1.00
CA ARG A 87 1.75 14.94 -0.03
C ARG A 87 1.10 14.99 1.33
N THR A 88 -0.22 15.22 1.36
CA THR A 88 -0.99 15.37 2.60
C THR A 88 -1.97 14.22 2.82
N TYR A 89 -2.36 14.01 4.07
CA TYR A 89 -3.37 13.01 4.42
C TYR A 89 -4.75 13.36 3.80
N LYS A 90 -5.10 14.65 3.74
CA LYS A 90 -6.35 15.12 3.12
C LYS A 90 -6.40 14.80 1.63
N GLU A 91 -5.31 15.02 0.90
CA GLU A 91 -5.19 14.60 -0.51
C GLU A 91 -5.32 13.08 -0.65
N HIS A 92 -4.65 12.33 0.21
CA HIS A 92 -4.68 10.88 0.19
C HIS A 92 -6.11 10.33 0.39
N LEU A 93 -6.88 10.89 1.33
CA LEU A 93 -8.28 10.51 1.56
C LEU A 93 -9.16 10.81 0.33
N LYS A 94 -8.96 11.96 -0.32
CA LYS A 94 -9.66 12.29 -1.58
C LYS A 94 -9.31 11.28 -2.68
N ALA A 95 -8.03 10.93 -2.81
CA ALA A 95 -7.56 9.95 -3.79
C ALA A 95 -8.14 8.55 -3.53
N ILE A 96 -8.20 8.11 -2.26
CA ILE A 96 -8.85 6.85 -1.88
C ILE A 96 -10.31 6.84 -2.30
N LYS A 97 -11.08 7.91 -2.02
CA LYS A 97 -12.50 8.02 -2.41
C LYS A 97 -12.65 7.93 -3.92
N LYS A 98 -11.81 8.63 -4.69
CA LYS A 98 -11.81 8.59 -6.16
C LYS A 98 -11.53 7.18 -6.69
N ILE A 99 -10.48 6.53 -6.19
CA ILE A 99 -10.10 5.18 -6.63
C ILE A 99 -11.17 4.14 -6.28
N LYS A 100 -11.78 4.22 -5.10
CA LYS A 100 -12.90 3.34 -4.74
C LYS A 100 -14.07 3.46 -5.72
N ARG A 101 -14.43 4.69 -6.12
CA ARG A 101 -15.47 4.93 -7.12
C ARG A 101 -15.08 4.35 -8.49
N LEU A 102 -13.84 4.54 -8.92
CA LEU A 102 -13.33 3.98 -10.18
C LEU A 102 -13.35 2.45 -10.19
N LYS A 103 -12.92 1.79 -9.10
CA LYS A 103 -13.01 0.32 -8.97
C LYS A 103 -14.44 -0.18 -9.11
N LEU A 104 -15.40 0.50 -8.47
CA LEU A 104 -16.81 0.13 -8.55
C LEU A 104 -17.33 0.25 -9.99
N LEU A 105 -17.03 1.35 -10.67
CA LEU A 105 -17.41 1.57 -12.07
C LEU A 105 -16.83 0.50 -13.00
N GLN A 106 -15.54 0.20 -12.88
CA GLN A 106 -14.91 -0.86 -13.68
C GLN A 106 -15.53 -2.22 -13.41
N SER A 107 -15.82 -2.57 -12.15
CA SER A 107 -16.47 -3.84 -11.82
C SER A 107 -17.88 -3.95 -12.39
N LYS A 108 -18.61 -2.83 -12.54
CA LYS A 108 -19.93 -2.80 -13.19
C LYS A 108 -19.81 -2.99 -14.70
N LEU A 109 -18.92 -2.23 -15.33
CA LEU A 109 -18.67 -2.31 -16.77
C LEU A 109 -18.21 -3.70 -17.19
N GLN A 110 -17.37 -4.36 -16.37
CA GLN A 110 -16.91 -5.72 -16.62
C GLN A 110 -18.08 -6.73 -16.61
N LYS A 111 -18.95 -6.65 -15.59
CA LYS A 111 -20.16 -7.49 -15.50
C LYS A 111 -21.15 -7.25 -16.64
N GLU A 112 -21.26 -6.02 -17.13
CA GLU A 112 -22.13 -5.67 -18.26
C GLU A 112 -21.60 -6.23 -19.59
N LYS A 113 -20.27 -6.29 -19.77
CA LYS A 113 -19.64 -6.93 -20.93
C LYS A 113 -19.85 -8.45 -20.89
N GLU A 114 -19.55 -9.08 -19.76
CA GLU A 114 -19.75 -10.53 -19.58
C GLU A 114 -21.20 -10.96 -19.87
N LYS A 115 -22.20 -10.19 -19.39
CA LYS A 115 -23.61 -10.45 -19.71
C LYS A 115 -23.99 -10.24 -21.17
N LYS A 116 -23.27 -9.40 -21.92
CA LYS A 116 -23.53 -9.22 -23.36
C LYS A 116 -22.91 -10.36 -24.16
N ASP A 117 -21.73 -10.79 -23.75
CA ASP A 117 -21.01 -11.89 -24.38
C ASP A 117 -21.68 -13.26 -24.10
N GLU A 118 -22.39 -13.42 -22.98
CA GLU A 118 -23.20 -14.62 -22.67
C GLU A 118 -24.56 -14.69 -23.40
N ASN A 119 -25.02 -13.58 -24.00
CA ASN A 119 -26.32 -13.48 -24.69
C ASN A 119 -26.19 -13.47 -26.23
N ILE A 120 -25.01 -13.80 -26.76
CA ILE A 120 -24.69 -13.96 -28.19
C ILE A 120 -24.25 -15.40 -28.42
#